data_AF-A0A075IBP4-F1
#
_entry.id   AF-A0A075IBP4-F1
#
_cell.length_a   1.000
_cell.length_b   1.000
_cell.length_c   1.000
_cell.angle_alpha   90.00
_cell.angle_beta   90.00
_cell.angle_gamma   90.00
#
_symmetry.space_group_name_H-M   'P 1'
#
loop_
_entity.id
_entity.type
_entity.pdbx_description
1 polymer ?
#
loop_
_entity_poly.entity_id
_entity_poly.type
_entity_poly.pdbx_seq_one_letter_code
_entity_poly.pdbx_strand_id
1 'polypeptide(L)' 'MIKTPCPICHKDMKDHDKEKLDKCLWRFAREARNPVAYASREKLICPVCEEEMLDHKISEADKCVNQFILDVEELF' A
#
# COMPACT_ATOMS: atom_id res chain seq x y z
N MET A 1 14.86 -12.35 -2.89
CA MET A 1 14.03 -11.59 -1.94
C MET A 1 13.22 -10.61 -2.75
N ILE A 2 11.90 -10.79 -2.79
CA ILE A 2 11.01 -9.74 -3.28
C ILE A 2 11.23 -8.58 -2.31
N LYS A 3 11.75 -7.46 -2.82
CA LYS A 3 11.73 -6.23 -2.04
C LYS A 3 10.26 -5.84 -2.00
N THR A 4 9.70 -5.69 -0.80
CA THR A 4 8.33 -5.20 -0.62
C THR A 4 8.48 -3.73 -0.26
N PRO A 5 8.64 -2.82 -1.23
CA PRO A 5 8.79 -1.40 -0.93
C PRO A 5 7.50 -0.87 -0.32
N CYS A 6 7.64 -0.07 0.72
CA CYS A 6 6.53 0.65 1.33
C CYS A 6 5.95 1.63 0.31
N PRO A 7 4.66 1.55 -0.05
CA PRO A 7 4.03 2.44 -1.02
C PRO A 7 3.90 3.90 -0.55
N ILE A 8 4.27 4.18 0.71
CA ILE A 8 4.21 5.52 1.32
C ILE A 8 5.58 6.18 1.45
N CYS A 9 6.63 5.41 1.75
CA CYS A 9 7.96 5.98 2.02
C CYS A 9 9.10 5.32 1.23
N HIS A 10 8.77 4.36 0.37
CA HIS A 10 9.65 3.65 -0.57
C HIS A 10 10.84 2.89 0.07
N LYS A 11 10.86 2.77 1.40
CA LYS A 11 11.79 1.88 2.13
C LYS A 11 11.26 0.45 2.15
N ASP A 12 12.13 -0.53 2.31
CA ASP A 12 11.70 -1.93 2.45
C ASP A 12 10.82 -2.07 3.70
N MET A 13 9.71 -2.81 3.60
CA MET A 13 8.83 -3.04 4.74
C MET A 13 9.56 -3.70 5.91
N LYS A 14 10.61 -4.49 5.65
CA LYS A 14 11.45 -5.09 6.70
C LYS A 14 12.27 -4.09 7.51
N ASP A 15 12.50 -2.88 6.98
CA ASP A 15 13.21 -1.80 7.66
C ASP A 15 12.28 -0.97 8.57
N HIS A 16 11.01 -1.36 8.72
CA HIS A 16 10.06 -0.69 9.58
C HIS A 16 10.02 -1.35 10.96
N ASP A 17 10.15 -0.53 12.00
CA ASP A 17 9.67 -0.95 13.32
C ASP A 17 8.13 -1.04 13.31
N LYS A 18 7.57 -1.66 14.35
CA LYS A 18 6.13 -1.91 14.45
C LYS A 18 5.28 -0.63 14.33
N GLU A 19 5.67 0.45 15.00
CA GLU A 19 4.93 1.72 14.98
C GLU A 19 4.91 2.31 13.57
N LYS A 20 6.06 2.29 12.91
CA LYS A 20 6.20 2.81 11.56
C LYS A 20 5.49 1.94 10.54
N LEU A 21 5.49 0.61 10.72
CA LEU A 21 4.77 -0.35 9.88
C LEU A 21 3.27 -0.06 9.92
N ASP A 22 2.69 -0.02 11.13
CA ASP A 22 1.25 0.25 11.36
C ASP A 22 0.84 1.60 10.75
N LYS A 23 1.66 2.64 10.94
CA LYS A 23 1.41 3.98 10.39
C LYS A 23 1.41 3.99 8.86
N CYS A 24 2.35 3.27 8.23
CA CYS A 24 2.44 3.20 6.77
C CYS A 24 1.28 2.39 6.18
N LEU A 25 0.94 1.25 6.77
CA LEU A 25 -0.19 0.43 6.35
C LEU A 25 -1.52 1.17 6.48
N TRP A 26 -1.76 1.84 7.61
CA TRP A 26 -2.97 2.63 7.83
C TRP A 26 -3.09 3.76 6.80
N ARG A 27 -1.98 4.47 6.56
CA ARG A 27 -1.94 5.55 5.60
C ARG A 27 -2.22 5.04 4.19
N PHE A 28 -1.54 3.97 3.76
CA PHE A 28 -1.78 3.32 2.48
C PHE A 28 -3.24 2.89 2.31
N ALA A 29 -3.80 2.16 3.27
CA ALA A 29 -5.19 1.71 3.20
C ALA A 29 -6.18 2.87 3.09
N ARG A 30 -5.99 3.95 3.87
CA ARG A 30 -6.83 5.14 3.82
C ARG A 30 -6.80 5.82 2.44
N GLU A 31 -5.62 5.83 1.86
CA GLU A 31 -5.28 6.56 0.65
C GLU A 31 -5.67 5.80 -0.62
N ALA A 32 -5.36 4.50 -0.67
CA ALA A 32 -5.79 3.55 -1.70
C ALA A 32 -7.31 3.44 -1.84
N ARG A 33 -8.04 3.55 -0.73
CA ARG A 33 -9.52 3.49 -0.70
C ARG A 33 -10.19 4.83 -0.97
N ASN A 34 -9.43 5.91 -1.07
CA ASN A 34 -9.95 7.25 -1.31
C ASN A 34 -9.29 7.86 -2.57
N PRO A 35 -9.89 7.66 -3.76
CA PRO A 35 -9.32 8.17 -5.01
C PRO A 35 -9.16 9.70 -5.04
N VAL A 36 -9.96 10.44 -4.24
CA VAL A 36 -9.84 11.90 -4.12
C VAL A 36 -8.57 12.31 -3.35
N ALA A 37 -8.11 11.48 -2.40
CA ALA A 37 -6.92 11.76 -1.61
C ALA A 37 -5.61 11.65 -2.41
N TYR A 38 -5.61 10.91 -3.54
CA TYR A 38 -4.41 10.65 -4.35
C TYR A 38 -4.34 11.36 -5.68
N ALA A 39 -5.46 11.88 -6.19
CA ALA A 39 -5.50 12.58 -7.46
C ALA A 39 -4.65 13.88 -7.52
N SER A 40 -4.01 14.31 -6.43
CA SER A 40 -3.43 15.66 -6.31
C SER A 40 -1.96 15.76 -5.88
N ARG A 41 -1.21 14.67 -5.61
CA ARG A 41 0.20 14.80 -5.15
C ARG A 41 1.21 13.80 -5.74
N GLU A 42 0.91 12.52 -5.85
CA GLU A 42 1.81 11.49 -6.40
C GLU A 42 0.98 10.29 -6.85
N LYS A 43 1.39 9.60 -7.92
CA LYS A 43 0.71 8.38 -8.38
C LYS A 43 0.95 7.26 -7.37
N LEU A 44 -0.13 6.66 -6.84
CA LEU A 44 -0.04 5.46 -6.02
C LEU A 44 -0.04 4.24 -6.92
N ILE A 45 1.03 3.47 -6.86
CA ILE A 45 1.11 2.18 -7.55
C ILE A 45 0.64 1.09 -6.60
N CYS A 46 -0.22 0.21 -7.12
CA CYS A 46 -0.69 -0.96 -6.41
C CYS A 46 0.49 -1.93 -6.17
N PRO A 47 0.82 -2.27 -4.92
CA PRO A 47 1.95 -3.15 -4.63
C PRO A 47 1.68 -4.62 -4.99
N VAL A 48 0.45 -4.98 -5.39
CA VAL A 48 0.05 -6.36 -5.72
C VAL A 48 0.01 -6.59 -7.23
N CYS A 49 -0.54 -5.67 -8.02
CA CYS A 49 -0.69 -5.82 -9.47
C CYS A 49 0.11 -4.81 -10.30
N GLU A 50 0.85 -3.90 -9.66
CA GLU A 50 1.70 -2.89 -10.30
C GLU A 50 0.95 -1.82 -11.15
N GLU A 51 -0.38 -1.85 -11.17
CA GLU A 51 -1.21 -0.82 -11.81
C GLU A 51 -1.42 0.41 -10.92
N GLU A 52 -1.83 1.54 -11.49
CA GLU A 52 -2.17 2.72 -10.69
C GLU A 52 -3.44 2.44 -9.86
N MET A 53 -3.43 2.82 -8.58
CA MET A 53 -4.60 2.64 -7.71
C MET A 53 -5.83 3.40 -8.20
N LEU A 54 -5.66 4.44 -9.04
CA LEU A 54 -6.76 5.17 -9.65
C LEU A 54 -7.50 4.37 -10.74
N ASP A 55 -6.84 3.37 -11.31
CA ASP A 55 -7.45 2.48 -12.32
C ASP A 55 -8.30 1.37 -11.68
N HIS A 56 -8.17 1.19 -10.35
CA HIS A 56 -8.94 0.21 -9.61
C HIS A 56 -10.36 0.73 -9.32
N LYS A 57 -11.35 -0.16 -9.49
CA LYS A 57 -12.64 0.05 -8.80
C LYS A 57 -12.43 -0.08 -7.30
N ILE A 58 -13.31 0.53 -6.51
CA ILE A 58 -13.24 0.48 -5.03
C ILE A 58 -13.10 -0.96 -4.51
N SER A 59 -13.84 -1.91 -5.09
CA SER A 59 -13.79 -3.33 -4.72
C SER A 59 -12.47 -4.03 -5.09
N GLU A 60 -11.80 -3.58 -6.14
CA GLU A 60 -10.48 -4.09 -6.55
C GLU A 60 -9.39 -3.50 -5.67
N ALA A 61 -9.48 -2.20 -5.37
CA ALA A 61 -8.59 -1.51 -4.43
C ALA A 61 -8.64 -2.15 -3.05
N ASP A 62 -9.84 -2.47 -2.54
CA ASP A 62 -10.00 -3.15 -1.25
C ASP A 62 -9.33 -4.53 -1.21
N LYS A 63 -9.49 -5.32 -2.29
CA LYS A 63 -8.86 -6.64 -2.40
C LYS A 63 -7.33 -6.52 -2.41
N CYS A 64 -6.79 -5.61 -3.22
CA CYS A 64 -5.34 -5.42 -3.31
C CYS A 64 -4.75 -4.90 -2.00
N VAL A 65 -5.43 -3.96 -1.33
CA VAL A 65 -5.00 -3.46 -0.01
C VAL A 65 -4.98 -4.58 1.01
N ASN A 66 -6.04 -5.39 1.09
CA ASN A 66 -6.11 -6.49 2.05
C ASN A 66 -5.05 -7.55 1.77
N GLN A 67 -4.83 -7.90 0.51
CA GLN A 67 -3.77 -8.84 0.12
C GLN A 67 -2.39 -8.32 0.52
N PHE A 68 -2.10 -7.06 0.23
CA PHE A 68 -0.82 -6.45 0.60
C PHE A 68 -0.58 -6.44 2.12
N ILE A 69 -1.62 -6.17 2.91
CA ILE A 69 -1.51 -6.21 4.38
C ILE A 69 -1.15 -7.63 4.84
N LEU A 70 -1.81 -8.66 4.30
CA LEU A 70 -1.50 -10.06 4.62
C LEU A 70 -0.07 -10.43 4.21
N ASP A 71 0.35 -10.06 3.00
CA ASP A 71 1.70 -10.33 2.51
C ASP A 71 2.77 -9.68 3.40
N VAL A 72 2.49 -8.50 3.95
CA VAL A 72 3.37 -7.81 4.90
C VAL A 72 3.38 -8.49 6.26
N GLU A 73 2.22 -8.93 6.76
CA GLU A 73 2.13 -9.68 8.02
C GLU A 73 2.90 -11.00 7.96
N GLU A 74 2.93 -11.69 6.81
CA GLU A 74 3.72 -12.91 6.61
C GLU A 74 5.24 -12.69 6.58
N LEU A 75 5.72 -11.44 6.49
CA LEU A 75 7.16 -11.14 6.52
C LEU A 75 7.77 -11.14 7.94
N PHE A 76 6.95 -11.16 8.99
CA PHE A 76 7.34 -11.01 10.40
C PHE A 76 6.85 -12.20 11.25
#